data_AF-A0A0A5G1L7-F1
#
_entry.id   AF-A0A0A5G1L7-F1
#
_cell.length_a   1.000
_cell.length_b   1.000
_cell.length_c   1.000
_cell.angle_alpha   90.00
_cell.angle_beta   90.00
_cell.angle_gamma   90.00
#
_symmetry.space_group_name_H-M   'P 1'
#
loop_
_entity.id
_entity.type
_entity.pdbx_description
1 polymer ?
#
loop_
_entity_poly.entity_id
_entity_poly.type
_entity_poly.pdbx_seq_one_letter_code
_entity_poly.pdbx_strand_id
1 'polypeptide(L)'
;MIVGPLIIQRSLAIFIGSIVTALLIFFIISPFSKQETKKYINETITLLMTYIVFTWIGKVIMNLNRFVTDPLSVLAFPSDHQAFYLATLCTLIYSLIRYRNSMNAMKVAISFLYVCVIGSFLYHFTNILLQQQPHPVHIGEVVLYGFLFTVVLSFQPRLTYRNTLITFLLAVGLGNLFIHMIGKQSFLFLYVIDVWFWIAWLAGSIIILFQTKQVKKCQQQQI
;
A
#
# COMPACT_ATOMS: atom_id res chain seq x y z
N MET A 1 -23.93 -3.24 -25.23
CA MET A 1 -22.51 -2.84 -25.18
C MET A 1 -22.41 -1.48 -24.46
N ILE A 2 -22.61 -1.46 -23.14
CA ILE A 2 -22.47 -0.27 -22.25
C ILE A 2 -21.95 -0.78 -20.90
N VAL A 3 -20.84 -1.54 -20.92
CA VAL A 3 -20.33 -2.22 -19.71
C VAL A 3 -19.02 -1.60 -19.22
N GLY A 4 -18.29 -0.88 -20.08
CA GLY A 4 -17.02 -0.24 -19.73
C GLY A 4 -17.10 0.79 -18.61
N PRO A 5 -17.97 1.82 -18.69
CA PRO A 5 -18.05 2.87 -17.67
C PRO A 5 -18.51 2.36 -16.30
N LEU A 6 -19.43 1.38 -16.28
CA LEU A 6 -20.00 0.84 -15.05
C LEU A 6 -19.01 -0.02 -14.26
N ILE A 7 -18.13 -0.77 -14.94
CA ILE A 7 -17.09 -1.58 -14.28
C ILE A 7 -16.07 -0.68 -13.57
N ILE A 8 -15.68 0.44 -14.20
CA ILE A 8 -14.72 1.41 -13.66
C ILE A 8 -15.25 2.04 -12.35
N GLN A 9 -16.52 2.42 -12.34
CA GLN A 9 -17.15 3.00 -11.15
C GLN A 9 -17.23 1.99 -10.01
N ARG A 10 -17.48 0.72 -10.32
CA ARG A 10 -17.55 -0.37 -9.33
C ARG A 10 -16.21 -0.63 -8.66
N SER A 11 -15.11 -0.77 -9.43
CA SER A 11 -13.79 -1.08 -8.86
C SER A 11 -13.28 0.05 -7.97
N LEU A 12 -13.51 1.31 -8.36
CA LEU A 12 -13.22 2.48 -7.54
C LEU A 12 -14.04 2.48 -6.24
N ALA A 13 -15.34 2.18 -6.32
CA ALA A 13 -16.20 2.10 -5.13
C ALA A 13 -15.74 1.00 -4.16
N ILE A 14 -15.37 -0.19 -4.67
CA ILE A 14 -14.81 -1.28 -3.86
C ILE A 14 -13.48 -0.85 -3.23
N PHE A 15 -12.60 -0.18 -3.99
CA PHE A 15 -11.34 0.34 -3.46
C PHE A 15 -11.54 1.32 -2.32
N ILE A 16 -12.38 2.35 -2.51
CA ILE A 16 -12.69 3.35 -1.49
C ILE A 16 -13.33 2.68 -0.26
N GLY A 17 -14.32 1.82 -0.47
CA GLY A 17 -14.99 1.06 0.60
C GLY A 17 -14.00 0.19 1.39
N SER A 18 -13.04 -0.45 0.71
CA SER A 18 -12.02 -1.28 1.34
C SER A 18 -11.05 -0.47 2.19
N ILE A 19 -10.62 0.70 1.73
CA ILE A 19 -9.75 1.61 2.48
C ILE A 19 -10.48 2.18 3.71
N VAL A 20 -11.73 2.63 3.55
CA VAL A 20 -12.54 3.14 4.68
C VAL A 20 -12.74 2.05 5.72
N THR A 21 -13.11 0.84 5.29
CA THR A 21 -13.28 -0.31 6.19
C THR A 21 -11.96 -0.69 6.87
N ALA A 22 -10.84 -0.66 6.15
CA ALA A 22 -9.52 -0.93 6.72
C ALA A 22 -9.12 0.10 7.80
N LEU A 23 -9.44 1.38 7.61
CA LEU A 23 -9.23 2.42 8.62
C LEU A 23 -10.07 2.16 9.88
N LEU A 24 -11.34 1.76 9.70
CA LEU A 24 -12.23 1.40 10.81
C LEU A 24 -11.74 0.16 11.57
N ILE A 25 -11.32 -0.88 10.85
CA ILE A 25 -10.74 -2.08 11.47
C ILE A 25 -9.49 -1.68 12.24
N PHE A 26 -8.56 -0.94 11.62
CA PHE A 26 -7.34 -0.48 12.27
C PHE A 26 -7.63 0.34 13.54
N PHE A 27 -8.69 1.15 13.55
CA PHE A 27 -9.12 1.87 14.77
C PHE A 27 -9.49 0.92 15.91
N ILE A 28 -10.09 -0.23 15.62
CA ILE A 28 -10.54 -1.22 16.60
C ILE A 28 -9.38 -2.09 17.10
N ILE A 29 -8.54 -2.59 16.19
CA ILE A 29 -7.48 -3.58 16.49
C ILE A 29 -6.10 -2.97 16.75
N SER A 30 -6.01 -1.64 16.76
CA SER A 30 -4.74 -0.92 16.86
C SER A 30 -3.93 -1.35 18.09
N PRO A 31 -2.60 -1.55 17.99
CA PRO A 31 -1.77 -1.82 19.16
C PRO A 31 -1.49 -0.58 20.01
N PHE A 32 -1.89 0.60 19.52
CA PHE A 32 -1.57 1.87 20.14
C PHE A 32 -2.65 2.29 21.13
N SER A 33 -2.32 3.25 22.00
CA SER A 33 -3.32 3.90 22.83
C SER A 33 -4.37 4.60 21.96
N LYS A 34 -5.63 4.72 22.43
CA LYS A 34 -6.72 5.35 21.65
C LYS A 34 -6.36 6.74 21.09
N GLN A 35 -5.58 7.53 21.83
CA GLN A 35 -5.13 8.85 21.38
C GLN A 35 -4.08 8.73 20.26
N GLU A 36 -3.11 7.84 20.41
CA GLU A 36 -2.11 7.56 19.37
C GLU A 36 -2.74 6.95 18.11
N THR A 37 -3.70 6.02 18.24
CA THR A 37 -4.41 5.44 17.10
C THR A 37 -5.10 6.51 16.27
N LYS A 38 -5.82 7.45 16.90
CA LYS A 38 -6.44 8.59 16.20
C LYS A 38 -5.41 9.44 15.47
N LYS A 39 -4.28 9.73 16.13
CA LYS A 39 -3.17 10.46 15.52
C LYS A 39 -2.64 9.73 14.28
N TYR A 40 -2.35 8.43 14.38
CA TYR A 40 -1.80 7.68 13.26
C TYR A 40 -2.81 7.42 12.15
N ILE A 41 -4.12 7.34 12.44
CA ILE A 41 -5.17 7.37 11.42
C ILE A 41 -5.10 8.69 10.63
N ASN A 42 -4.98 9.83 11.31
CA ASN A 42 -4.88 11.12 10.63
C ASN A 42 -3.62 11.21 9.74
N GLU A 43 -2.48 10.71 10.22
CA GLU A 43 -1.25 10.65 9.41
C GLU A 43 -1.40 9.69 8.22
N THR A 44 -2.03 8.52 8.41
CA THR A 44 -2.31 7.56 7.33
C THR A 44 -3.25 8.15 6.29
N ILE A 45 -4.34 8.82 6.71
CA ILE A 45 -5.25 9.53 5.79
C ILE A 45 -4.48 10.61 5.04
N THR A 46 -3.61 11.36 5.72
CA THR A 46 -2.79 12.39 5.07
C THR A 46 -1.89 11.77 4.00
N LEU A 47 -1.24 10.63 4.27
CA LEU A 47 -0.44 9.91 3.28
C LEU A 47 -1.27 9.37 2.12
N LEU A 48 -2.47 8.84 2.38
CA LEU A 48 -3.39 8.38 1.34
C LEU A 48 -3.85 9.53 0.45
N MET A 49 -4.19 10.68 1.02
CA MET A 49 -4.58 11.87 0.26
C MET A 49 -3.40 12.40 -0.56
N THR A 50 -2.21 12.49 0.02
CA THR A 50 -0.97 12.84 -0.71
C THR A 50 -0.74 11.89 -1.89
N TYR A 51 -0.92 10.60 -1.68
CA TYR A 51 -0.78 9.58 -2.71
C TYR A 51 -1.79 9.75 -3.85
N ILE A 52 -3.06 10.01 -3.54
CA ILE A 52 -4.13 10.27 -4.52
C ILE A 52 -3.78 11.52 -5.34
N VAL A 53 -3.37 12.60 -4.69
CA VAL A 53 -2.97 13.84 -5.38
C VAL A 53 -1.79 13.59 -6.31
N PHE A 54 -0.75 12.88 -5.86
CA PHE A 54 0.38 12.54 -6.73
C PHE A 54 0.01 11.59 -7.87
N THR A 55 -0.98 10.72 -7.68
CA THR A 55 -1.51 9.88 -8.76
C THR A 55 -2.18 10.74 -9.83
N TRP A 56 -2.99 11.73 -9.45
CA TRP A 56 -3.60 12.65 -10.41
C TRP A 56 -2.55 13.49 -11.14
N ILE A 57 -1.57 14.04 -10.42
CA ILE A 57 -0.45 14.77 -11.02
C ILE A 57 0.29 13.86 -12.02
N GLY A 58 0.58 12.62 -11.63
CA GLY A 58 1.23 11.65 -12.52
C GLY A 58 0.43 11.34 -13.76
N LYS A 59 -0.90 11.15 -13.66
CA LYS A 59 -1.78 10.95 -14.82
C LYS A 59 -1.71 12.13 -15.79
N VAL A 60 -1.76 13.35 -15.27
CA VAL A 60 -1.66 14.58 -16.08
C VAL A 60 -0.30 14.66 -16.77
N ILE A 61 0.79 14.42 -16.05
CA ILE A 61 2.15 14.46 -16.62
C ILE A 61 2.31 13.42 -17.74
N MET A 62 1.87 12.18 -17.51
CA MET A 62 2.02 11.08 -18.48
C MET A 62 1.10 11.24 -19.71
N ASN A 63 0.00 11.97 -19.58
CA ASN A 63 -1.00 12.14 -20.64
C ASN A 63 -1.22 13.62 -20.99
N LEU A 64 -0.18 14.46 -20.93
CA LEU A 64 -0.30 15.91 -21.06
C LEU A 64 -1.07 16.36 -22.32
N ASN A 65 -0.75 15.73 -23.47
CA ASN A 65 -1.43 16.02 -24.73
C ASN A 65 -2.93 15.70 -24.68
N ARG A 66 -3.31 14.55 -24.09
CA ARG A 66 -4.72 14.14 -23.96
C ARG A 66 -5.44 15.00 -22.93
N PHE A 67 -4.76 15.42 -21.87
CA PHE A 67 -5.34 16.25 -20.82
C PHE A 67 -5.80 17.61 -21.33
N VAL A 68 -5.05 18.22 -22.27
CA VAL A 68 -5.45 19.49 -22.89
C VAL A 68 -6.70 19.33 -23.77
N THR A 69 -6.83 18.20 -24.46
CA THR A 69 -7.97 17.95 -25.37
C THR A 69 -9.20 17.42 -24.66
N ASP A 70 -9.02 16.59 -23.64
CA ASP A 70 -10.08 15.92 -22.89
C ASP A 70 -9.60 15.62 -21.45
N PRO A 71 -9.65 16.60 -20.54
CA PRO A 71 -9.14 16.45 -19.18
C PRO A 71 -9.94 15.44 -18.37
N LEU A 72 -11.23 15.27 -18.68
CA LEU A 72 -12.11 14.39 -17.93
C LEU A 72 -11.73 12.92 -18.14
N SER A 73 -11.37 12.51 -19.36
CA SER A 73 -10.97 11.12 -19.60
C SER A 73 -9.67 10.74 -18.91
N VAL A 74 -8.71 11.66 -18.81
CA VAL A 74 -7.44 11.43 -18.10
C VAL A 74 -7.66 11.26 -16.60
N LEU A 75 -8.57 12.04 -16.01
CA LEU A 75 -8.88 11.95 -14.58
C LEU A 75 -9.79 10.77 -14.23
N ALA A 76 -10.70 10.38 -15.14
CA ALA A 76 -11.67 9.31 -14.91
C ALA A 76 -11.08 7.90 -15.02
N PHE A 77 -9.95 7.71 -15.72
CA PHE A 77 -9.33 6.40 -15.86
C PHE A 77 -8.64 5.98 -14.56
N PRO A 78 -9.09 4.93 -13.85
CA PRO A 78 -8.61 4.65 -12.50
C PRO A 78 -7.20 4.05 -12.49
N SER A 79 -6.85 3.19 -13.45
CA SER A 79 -5.75 2.23 -13.36
C SER A 79 -4.61 2.51 -14.36
N ASP A 80 -3.82 3.55 -14.10
CA ASP A 80 -2.57 3.82 -14.82
C ASP A 80 -1.37 3.41 -13.94
N HIS A 81 -0.66 2.36 -14.34
CA HIS A 81 0.47 1.81 -13.59
C HIS A 81 1.67 2.78 -13.55
N GLN A 82 1.88 3.59 -14.60
CA GLN A 82 2.97 4.59 -14.61
C GLN A 82 2.69 5.72 -13.63
N ALA A 83 1.44 6.21 -13.59
CA ALA A 83 1.02 7.19 -12.61
C ALA A 83 1.11 6.64 -11.17
N PHE A 84 0.77 5.36 -10.98
CA PHE A 84 0.95 4.66 -9.69
C PHE A 84 2.43 4.64 -9.24
N TYR A 85 3.37 4.34 -10.14
CA TYR A 85 4.80 4.31 -9.81
C TYR A 85 5.32 5.70 -9.42
N LEU A 86 4.97 6.73 -10.19
CA LEU A 86 5.35 8.10 -9.88
C LEU A 86 4.76 8.55 -8.55
N ALA A 87 3.47 8.26 -8.31
CA ALA A 87 2.81 8.59 -7.04
C ALA A 87 3.46 7.91 -5.85
N THR A 88 3.87 6.65 -6.00
CA THR A 88 4.58 5.91 -4.95
C THR A 88 5.92 6.57 -4.64
N LEU A 89 6.71 6.91 -5.67
CA LEU A 89 8.00 7.57 -5.50
C LEU A 89 7.86 8.95 -4.85
N CYS A 90 6.94 9.79 -5.33
CA CYS A 90 6.70 11.11 -4.77
C CYS A 90 6.19 11.04 -3.32
N THR A 91 5.30 10.09 -3.01
CA THR A 91 4.80 9.88 -1.64
C THR A 91 5.92 9.41 -0.71
N LEU A 92 6.81 8.55 -1.20
CA LEU A 92 7.97 8.09 -0.45
C LEU A 92 8.92 9.26 -0.14
N ILE A 93 9.27 10.07 -1.14
CA ILE A 93 10.12 11.26 -0.97
C ILE A 93 9.48 12.24 0.02
N TYR A 94 8.19 12.54 -0.15
CA TYR A 94 7.43 13.38 0.77
C TYR A 94 7.49 12.87 2.20
N SER A 95 7.29 11.56 2.39
CA SER A 95 7.32 10.92 3.71
C SER A 95 8.70 10.99 4.35
N LEU A 96 9.76 10.75 3.56
CA LEU A 96 11.14 10.84 4.03
C LEU A 96 11.48 12.25 4.50
N ILE A 97 11.04 13.28 3.78
CA ILE A 97 11.27 14.68 4.15
C ILE A 97 10.45 15.05 5.39
N ARG A 98 9.14 14.78 5.40
CA ARG A 98 8.22 15.17 6.47
C ARG A 98 8.55 14.49 7.79
N TYR A 99 8.96 13.23 7.78
CA TYR A 99 9.15 12.43 8.99
C TYR A 99 10.62 12.19 9.37
N ARG A 100 11.59 12.81 8.67
CA ARG A 100 13.04 12.61 8.88
C ARG A 100 13.47 12.66 10.35
N ASN A 101 12.92 13.61 11.12
CA ASN A 101 13.30 13.87 12.51
C ASN A 101 12.24 13.41 13.52
N SER A 102 11.20 12.71 13.07
CA SER A 102 10.11 12.28 13.94
C SER A 102 10.43 10.92 14.55
N MET A 103 10.52 10.85 15.89
CA MET A 103 10.58 9.57 16.60
C MET A 103 9.37 8.66 16.29
N ASN A 104 8.29 9.22 15.73
CA ASN A 104 7.08 8.51 15.37
C ASN A 104 7.04 8.03 13.90
N ALA A 105 8.07 8.29 13.09
CA ALA A 105 8.09 7.91 11.68
C ALA A 105 7.80 6.42 11.47
N MET A 106 8.40 5.54 12.30
CA MET A 106 8.16 4.10 12.24
C MET A 106 6.72 3.72 12.60
N LYS A 107 6.12 4.41 13.58
CA LYS A 107 4.74 4.17 14.00
C LYS A 107 3.73 4.63 12.94
N VAL A 108 4.04 5.71 12.22
CA VAL A 108 3.24 6.15 11.06
C VAL A 108 3.37 5.13 9.92
N ALA A 109 4.59 4.72 9.57
CA ALA A 109 4.83 3.77 8.49
C ALA A 109 4.16 2.41 8.74
N ILE A 110 4.24 1.88 9.96
CA ILE A 110 3.56 0.63 10.31
C ILE A 110 2.03 0.80 10.30
N SER A 111 1.49 1.93 10.78
CA SER A 111 0.05 2.19 10.72
C SER A 111 -0.47 2.28 9.28
N PHE A 112 0.27 2.95 8.41
CA PHE A 112 -0.03 3.01 6.98
C PHE A 112 -0.02 1.62 6.36
N LEU A 113 1.02 0.82 6.65
CA LEU A 113 1.14 -0.53 6.14
C LEU A 113 0.02 -1.47 6.63
N TYR A 114 -0.41 -1.36 7.88
CA TYR A 114 -1.56 -2.11 8.39
C TYR A 114 -2.82 -1.83 7.58
N VAL A 115 -3.11 -0.54 7.36
CA VAL A 115 -4.28 -0.11 6.58
C VAL A 115 -4.17 -0.59 5.14
N CYS A 116 -2.98 -0.53 4.52
CA CYS A 116 -2.78 -1.06 3.17
C CYS A 116 -2.99 -2.57 3.10
N VAL A 117 -2.45 -3.36 4.04
CA VAL A 117 -2.61 -4.83 4.04
C VAL A 117 -4.07 -5.23 4.24
N ILE A 118 -4.75 -4.64 5.23
CA ILE A 118 -6.17 -4.91 5.50
C ILE A 118 -7.02 -4.46 4.31
N GLY A 119 -6.74 -3.28 3.76
CA GLY A 119 -7.43 -2.74 2.60
C GLY A 119 -7.26 -3.64 1.37
N SER A 120 -6.04 -4.11 1.09
CA SER A 120 -5.77 -5.01 -0.03
C SER A 120 -6.52 -6.33 0.14
N PHE A 121 -6.49 -6.93 1.33
CA PHE A 121 -7.26 -8.13 1.64
C PHE A 121 -8.76 -7.91 1.36
N LEU A 122 -9.36 -6.85 1.92
CA LEU A 122 -10.78 -6.55 1.72
C LEU A 122 -11.13 -6.29 0.26
N TYR A 123 -10.26 -5.59 -0.47
CA TYR A 123 -10.46 -5.29 -1.88
C TYR A 123 -10.50 -6.56 -2.72
N HIS A 124 -9.50 -7.43 -2.59
CA HIS A 124 -9.44 -8.66 -3.36
C HIS A 124 -10.53 -9.65 -2.94
N PHE A 125 -10.81 -9.74 -1.63
CA PHE A 125 -11.88 -10.59 -1.11
C PHE A 125 -13.25 -10.16 -1.64
N THR A 126 -13.54 -8.86 -1.61
CA THR A 126 -14.79 -8.31 -2.15
C THR A 126 -14.88 -8.55 -3.65
N ASN A 127 -13.80 -8.37 -4.41
CA ASN A 127 -13.79 -8.67 -5.84
C ASN A 127 -14.09 -10.14 -6.14
N ILE A 128 -13.56 -11.08 -5.36
CA ILE A 128 -13.87 -12.50 -5.50
C ILE A 128 -15.34 -12.78 -5.23
N LEU A 129 -15.89 -12.26 -4.14
CA LEU A 129 -17.31 -12.47 -3.77
C LEU A 129 -18.28 -11.91 -4.82
N LEU A 130 -17.88 -10.81 -5.47
CA LEU A 130 -18.71 -10.02 -6.36
C LEU A 130 -18.55 -10.38 -7.85
N GLN A 131 -17.59 -11.22 -8.20
CA GLN A 131 -17.35 -11.70 -9.57
C GLN A 131 -17.85 -13.13 -9.73
N GLN A 132 -18.55 -13.41 -10.84
CA GLN A 132 -19.06 -14.75 -11.13
C GLN A 132 -17.93 -15.74 -11.48
N GLN A 133 -16.82 -15.26 -12.03
CA GLN A 133 -15.63 -16.05 -12.36
C GLN A 133 -14.37 -15.28 -11.94
N PRO A 134 -13.91 -15.43 -10.69
CA PRO A 134 -12.76 -14.67 -10.20
C PRO A 134 -11.46 -15.13 -10.87
N HIS A 135 -10.64 -14.17 -11.28
CA HIS A 135 -9.31 -14.47 -11.82
C HIS A 135 -8.44 -15.14 -10.74
N PRO A 136 -7.71 -16.24 -11.03
CA PRO A 136 -6.94 -17.00 -10.02
C PRO A 136 -5.93 -16.15 -9.23
N VAL A 137 -5.38 -15.11 -9.86
CA VAL A 137 -4.44 -14.17 -9.23
C VAL A 137 -5.06 -13.49 -8.00
N HIS A 138 -6.34 -13.11 -8.04
CA HIS A 138 -7.01 -12.50 -6.88
C HIS A 138 -7.13 -13.47 -5.71
N ILE A 139 -7.26 -14.78 -5.97
CA ILE A 139 -7.26 -15.80 -4.91
C ILE A 139 -5.90 -15.83 -4.22
N GLY A 140 -4.81 -15.83 -4.99
CA GLY A 140 -3.45 -15.76 -4.46
C GLY A 140 -3.22 -14.50 -3.59
N GLU A 141 -3.73 -13.36 -4.02
CA GLU A 141 -3.65 -12.10 -3.29
C GLU A 141 -4.44 -12.12 -1.97
N VAL A 142 -5.66 -12.67 -1.97
CA VAL A 142 -6.44 -12.86 -0.74
C VAL A 142 -5.71 -13.78 0.24
N VAL A 143 -5.14 -14.88 -0.24
CA VAL A 143 -4.36 -15.80 0.61
C VAL A 143 -3.15 -15.07 1.20
N LEU A 144 -2.39 -14.34 0.38
CA LEU A 144 -1.22 -13.58 0.83
C LEU A 144 -1.59 -12.52 1.87
N TYR A 145 -2.50 -11.60 1.54
CA TYR A 145 -2.86 -10.50 2.42
C TYR A 145 -3.65 -10.97 3.66
N GLY A 146 -4.46 -12.03 3.53
CA GLY A 146 -5.14 -12.67 4.65
C GLY A 146 -4.16 -13.34 5.62
N PHE A 147 -3.15 -14.04 5.09
CA PHE A 147 -2.07 -14.59 5.91
C PHE A 147 -1.27 -13.48 6.62
N LEU A 148 -0.86 -12.44 5.89
CA LEU A 148 -0.16 -11.29 6.45
C LEU A 148 -0.96 -10.58 7.54
N PHE A 149 -2.26 -10.39 7.32
CA PHE A 149 -3.17 -9.83 8.30
C PHE A 149 -3.30 -10.71 9.56
N THR A 150 -3.35 -12.03 9.39
CA THR A 150 -3.39 -12.98 10.52
C THR A 150 -2.09 -12.95 11.33
N VAL A 151 -0.94 -12.86 10.64
CA VAL A 151 0.38 -12.73 11.28
C VAL A 151 0.48 -11.41 12.04
N VAL A 152 -0.01 -10.29 11.47
CA VAL A 152 -0.10 -9.00 12.18
C VAL A 152 -0.76 -9.18 13.54
N LEU A 153 -1.96 -9.76 13.53
CA LEU A 153 -2.80 -9.88 14.71
C LEU A 153 -2.16 -10.78 15.77
N SER A 154 -1.52 -11.86 15.31
CA SER A 154 -0.94 -12.86 16.20
C SER A 154 0.36 -12.41 16.88
N PHE A 155 1.18 -11.62 16.19
CA PHE A 155 2.53 -11.25 16.67
C PHE A 155 2.64 -9.82 17.20
N GLN A 156 1.52 -9.09 17.24
CA GLN A 156 1.43 -7.70 17.67
C GLN A 156 2.12 -7.38 19.02
N PRO A 157 1.97 -8.19 20.10
CA PRO A 157 2.55 -7.83 21.40
C PRO A 157 4.04 -8.20 21.54
N ARG A 158 4.61 -8.98 20.61
CA ARG A 158 5.94 -9.59 20.78
C ARG A 158 7.05 -8.94 19.97
N LEU A 159 6.72 -8.16 18.94
CA LEU A 159 7.71 -7.62 18.00
C LEU A 159 7.88 -6.12 18.16
N THR A 160 9.14 -5.67 18.08
CA THR A 160 9.44 -4.23 17.95
C THR A 160 8.86 -3.69 16.64
N TYR A 161 8.28 -2.48 16.67
CA TYR A 161 7.67 -1.84 15.49
C TYR A 161 8.55 -1.89 14.24
N ARG A 162 9.87 -1.75 14.44
CA ARG A 162 10.88 -1.81 13.38
C ARG A 162 10.98 -3.17 12.73
N ASN A 163 11.09 -4.24 13.53
CA ASN A 163 11.20 -5.59 12.99
C ASN A 163 9.91 -5.99 12.30
N THR A 164 8.76 -5.64 12.90
CA THR A 164 7.46 -5.82 12.27
C THR A 164 7.43 -5.16 10.90
N LEU A 165 7.72 -3.85 10.81
CA LEU A 165 7.72 -3.12 9.53
C LEU A 165 8.59 -3.81 8.46
N ILE A 166 9.84 -4.16 8.79
CA ILE A 166 10.76 -4.80 7.83
C ILE A 166 10.24 -6.18 7.39
N THR A 167 9.80 -7.01 8.33
CA THR A 167 9.22 -8.32 8.01
C THR A 167 8.02 -8.19 7.08
N PHE A 168 7.17 -7.19 7.31
CA PHE A 168 6.02 -6.91 6.45
C PHE A 168 6.42 -6.47 5.05
N LEU A 169 7.33 -5.50 4.95
CA LEU A 169 7.79 -5.01 3.65
C LEU A 169 8.41 -6.15 2.81
N LEU A 170 9.22 -7.00 3.43
CA LEU A 170 9.81 -8.17 2.79
C LEU A 170 8.75 -9.19 2.39
N ALA A 171 7.80 -9.51 3.28
CA ALA A 171 6.78 -10.52 3.01
C ALA A 171 5.79 -10.08 1.94
N VAL A 172 5.42 -8.79 1.90
CA VAL A 172 4.62 -8.20 0.81
C VAL A 172 5.38 -8.29 -0.51
N GLY A 173 6.65 -7.87 -0.54
CA GLY A 173 7.45 -7.90 -1.77
C GLY A 173 7.67 -9.32 -2.31
N LEU A 174 8.08 -10.25 -1.45
CA LEU A 174 8.31 -11.65 -1.82
C LEU A 174 7.02 -12.35 -2.22
N GLY A 175 5.94 -12.13 -1.47
CA GLY A 175 4.64 -12.74 -1.75
C GLY A 175 4.08 -12.29 -3.10
N ASN A 176 4.11 -10.99 -3.40
CA ASN A 176 3.62 -10.51 -4.69
C ASN A 176 4.53 -10.92 -5.86
N LEU A 177 5.85 -10.99 -5.65
CA LEU A 177 6.77 -11.50 -6.67
C LEU A 177 6.49 -12.99 -6.96
N PHE A 178 6.19 -13.79 -5.93
CA PHE A 178 5.77 -15.18 -6.10
C PHE A 178 4.46 -15.31 -6.87
N ILE A 179 3.45 -14.50 -6.53
CA ILE A 179 2.17 -14.45 -7.26
C ILE A 179 2.42 -14.07 -8.74
N HIS A 180 3.27 -13.07 -8.99
CA HIS A 180 3.61 -12.64 -10.34
C HIS A 180 4.28 -13.76 -11.16
N MET A 181 5.18 -14.54 -10.57
CA MET A 181 5.83 -15.66 -11.28
C MET A 181 4.83 -16.74 -11.71
N ILE A 182 3.79 -17.00 -10.91
CA ILE A 182 2.76 -18.00 -11.22
C ILE A 182 1.72 -17.43 -12.19
N GLY A 183 1.22 -16.22 -11.91
CA GLY A 183 0.09 -15.61 -12.61
C GLY A 183 0.45 -14.72 -13.79
N LYS A 184 1.75 -14.46 -14.03
CA LYS A 184 2.31 -13.48 -14.98
C LYS A 184 1.88 -12.02 -14.76
N GLN A 185 1.12 -11.76 -13.70
CA GLN A 185 0.67 -10.45 -13.28
C GLN A 185 0.40 -10.46 -11.79
N SER A 186 0.47 -9.28 -11.20
CA SER A 186 0.19 -9.01 -9.79
C SER A 186 -0.55 -7.71 -9.69
N PHE A 187 -1.44 -7.58 -8.72
CA PHE A 187 -2.21 -6.38 -8.48
C PHE A 187 -1.87 -5.79 -7.11
N LEU A 188 -1.93 -4.48 -7.04
CA LEU A 188 -2.04 -3.76 -5.78
C LEU A 188 -3.29 -2.90 -5.85
N PHE A 189 -4.33 -3.33 -5.14
CA PHE A 189 -5.68 -2.77 -5.29
C PHE A 189 -6.13 -2.79 -6.77
N LEU A 190 -6.41 -1.63 -7.34
CA LEU A 190 -6.90 -1.46 -8.71
C LEU A 190 -5.80 -1.45 -9.79
N TYR A 191 -4.52 -1.45 -9.39
CA TYR A 191 -3.40 -1.30 -10.31
C TYR A 191 -2.77 -2.65 -10.65
N VAL A 192 -2.54 -2.90 -11.93
CA VAL A 192 -1.67 -3.98 -12.41
C VAL A 192 -0.23 -3.51 -12.22
N ILE A 193 0.57 -4.32 -11.53
CA ILE A 193 1.94 -4.00 -11.15
C ILE A 193 2.92 -4.90 -11.88
N ASP A 194 3.94 -4.28 -12.48
CA ASP A 194 5.03 -4.96 -13.16
C ASP A 194 6.04 -5.57 -12.18
N VAL A 195 6.72 -6.64 -12.60
CA VAL A 195 7.69 -7.36 -11.78
C VAL A 195 8.82 -6.46 -11.24
N TRP A 196 9.27 -5.47 -12.03
CA TRP A 196 10.38 -4.61 -11.64
C TRP A 196 10.05 -3.76 -10.41
N PHE A 197 8.78 -3.40 -10.22
CA PHE A 197 8.34 -2.63 -9.06
C PHE A 197 8.53 -3.44 -7.77
N TRP A 198 8.21 -4.74 -7.78
CA TRP A 198 8.42 -5.62 -6.63
C TRP A 198 9.91 -5.85 -6.33
N ILE A 199 10.74 -5.92 -7.37
CA ILE A 199 12.20 -5.99 -7.21
C ILE A 199 12.72 -4.71 -6.53
N ALA A 200 12.28 -3.54 -7.00
CA ALA A 200 12.63 -2.25 -6.40
C ALA A 200 12.13 -2.13 -4.95
N TRP A 201 10.91 -2.59 -4.67
CA TRP A 201 10.34 -2.65 -3.32
C TRP A 201 11.20 -3.51 -2.38
N LEU A 202 11.61 -4.69 -2.82
CA LEU A 202 12.48 -5.58 -2.05
C LEU A 202 13.86 -4.96 -1.81
N ALA A 203 14.46 -4.35 -2.83
CA ALA A 203 15.73 -3.64 -2.68
C ALA A 203 15.63 -2.51 -1.64
N GLY A 204 14.56 -1.69 -1.70
CA GLY A 204 14.29 -0.65 -0.70
C GLY A 204 14.12 -1.20 0.71
N SER A 205 13.40 -2.32 0.85
CA SER A 205 13.20 -3.01 2.13
C SER A 205 14.51 -3.50 2.74
N ILE A 206 15.41 -4.03 1.91
CA ILE A 206 16.74 -4.50 2.32
C ILE A 206 17.64 -3.32 2.74
N ILE A 207 17.60 -2.19 2.01
CA ILE A 207 18.35 -0.98 2.37
C ILE A 207 17.94 -0.48 3.76
N ILE A 208 16.63 -0.43 4.03
CA ILE A 208 16.09 -0.05 5.35
C ILE A 208 16.63 -1.00 6.43
N LEU A 209 16.69 -2.31 6.16
CA LEU A 209 17.27 -3.29 7.09
C LEU A 209 18.75 -2.96 7.41
N PHE A 210 19.56 -2.63 6.41
CA PHE A 210 20.97 -2.31 6.62
C PHE A 210 21.20 -1.02 7.39
N GLN A 211 20.47 0.05 7.07
CA GLN A 211 20.56 1.33 7.78
C GLN A 211 20.25 1.13 9.28
N THR A 212 19.30 0.25 9.61
CA THR A 212 18.91 0.00 11.00
C THR A 212 19.91 -0.82 11.82
N LYS A 213 20.82 -1.57 11.16
CA LYS A 213 21.93 -2.28 11.84
C LYS A 213 23.07 -1.33 12.20
N GLN A 214 23.37 -0.35 11.37
CA GLN A 214 24.46 0.60 11.61
C GLN A 214 24.19 1.51 12.82
N VAL A 215 22.96 2.01 12.96
CA VAL A 215 22.56 2.86 14.10
C VAL A 215 22.74 2.15 15.45
N LYS A 216 22.48 0.84 15.53
CA LYS A 216 22.66 0.07 16.77
C LYS A 216 24.14 -0.09 17.16
N LYS A 217 25.06 -0.19 16.19
CA LYS A 217 26.49 -0.33 16.46
C LYS A 217 27.10 0.94 17.06
N CYS A 218 26.69 2.12 16.59
CA CYS A 218 27.19 3.39 17.13
C CYS A 218 26.74 3.63 18.59
N GLN A 219 25.53 3.21 18.96
CA GLN A 219 25.04 3.34 20.34
C GLN A 219 25.72 2.39 21.32
N GLN A 220 26.19 1.22 20.86
CA GLN A 220 26.93 0.27 21.69
C GLN A 220 28.42 0.64 21.89
N GLN A 221 28.95 1.60 21.13
CA GLN A 221 30.32 2.11 21.30
C GLN A 221 30.41 3.34 22.22
N GLN A 222 29.27 3.83 22.75
CA GLN A 222 29.20 4.98 23.66
C GLN A 222 28.84 4.59 25.10
N ILE A 223 28.84 3.28 25.42
CA ILE A 223 28.68 2.70 26.75
C ILE A 223 29.95 1.90 27.05
#